data_AF-A0A3C1QQG3-F1
#
_entry.id   AF-A0A3C1QQG3-F1
#
_cell.length_a   1.000
_cell.length_b   1.000
_cell.length_c   1.000
_cell.angle_alpha   90.00
_cell.angle_beta   90.00
_cell.angle_gamma   90.00
#
_symmetry.space_group_name_H-M   'P 1'
#
loop_
_entity.id
_entity.type
_entity.pdbx_description
1 polymer ?
#
loop_
_entity_poly.entity_id
_entity_poly.type
_entity_poly.pdbx_seq_one_letter_code
_entity_poly.pdbx_strand_id
1 'polypeptide(L)'
;MTNLLVGAVIVIGACLALWLHHRRRDRLADGTDDAAERRFLVEQYARRSIATTLIGLVGLAVMGIEASRVPLLDALILAAMFLLLATIPIFALLDLRATRRHFKRHDEGVRHATRGLIDELKRIEQAALERRRGERTGDGSSTATGEGDSQESSRARQPSE
;
A
#
# COMPACT_ATOMS: atom_id res chain seq x y z
N MET A 1 29.35 20.22 -31.53
CA MET A 1 28.95 18.79 -31.63
C MET A 1 28.86 18.10 -30.27
N THR A 2 29.69 18.45 -29.28
CA THR A 2 29.69 17.83 -27.95
C THR A 2 28.36 18.00 -27.22
N ASN A 3 27.75 19.18 -27.23
CA ASN A 3 26.46 19.43 -26.57
C ASN A 3 25.30 18.68 -27.24
N LEU A 4 25.35 18.50 -28.57
CA LEU A 4 24.39 17.69 -29.32
C LEU A 4 24.41 16.22 -28.87
N LEU A 5 25.61 15.64 -28.71
CA LEU A 5 25.78 14.27 -28.20
C LEU A 5 25.29 14.14 -26.76
N VAL A 6 25.65 15.09 -25.89
CA VAL A 6 25.21 15.10 -24.48
C VAL A 6 23.70 15.19 -24.39
N GLY A 7 23.08 16.14 -25.10
CA GLY A 7 21.63 16.30 -25.13
C GLY A 7 20.91 15.06 -25.67
N ALA A 8 21.44 14.45 -26.74
CA ALA A 8 20.88 13.21 -27.30
C ALA A 8 20.92 12.04 -26.29
N VAL A 9 22.04 11.85 -25.57
CA VAL A 9 22.16 10.82 -24.53
C VAL A 9 21.17 11.07 -23.40
N ILE A 10 21.00 12.32 -22.97
CA ILE A 10 20.03 12.69 -21.92
C ILE A 10 18.59 12.38 -22.37
N VAL A 11 18.22 12.76 -23.60
CA VAL A 11 16.87 12.51 -24.14
C VAL A 11 16.61 11.01 -24.27
N ILE A 12 17.54 10.25 -24.85
CA ILE A 12 17.41 8.79 -25.00
C ILE A 12 17.28 8.13 -23.62
N GLY A 13 18.12 8.51 -22.66
CA GLY A 13 18.05 8.01 -21.28
C GLY A 13 16.72 8.31 -20.61
N ALA A 14 16.20 9.54 -20.77
CA ALA A 14 14.90 9.94 -20.25
C ALA A 14 13.75 9.13 -20.87
N CYS A 15 13.76 8.94 -22.20
CA CYS A 15 12.79 8.10 -22.90
C CYS A 15 12.83 6.65 -22.42
N LEU A 16 14.02 6.07 -22.25
CA LEU A 16 14.20 4.70 -21.78
C LEU A 16 13.68 4.53 -20.35
N ALA A 17 13.96 5.50 -19.48
CA ALA A 17 13.45 5.51 -18.11
C ALA A 17 11.92 5.66 -18.08
N LEU A 18 11.34 6.53 -18.91
CA LEU A 18 9.89 6.67 -19.05
C LEU A 18 9.24 5.35 -19.47
N TRP A 19 9.82 4.68 -20.46
CA TRP A 19 9.35 3.39 -20.95
C TRP A 19 9.42 2.30 -19.87
N LEU A 20 10.52 2.23 -19.12
CA LEU A 20 10.66 1.30 -17.99
C LEU A 20 9.63 1.58 -16.88
N HIS A 21 9.34 2.85 -16.60
CA HIS A 21 8.29 3.24 -15.66
C HIS A 21 6.92 2.78 -16.14
N HIS A 22 6.62 2.94 -17.43
CA HIS A 22 5.35 2.52 -18.03
C HIS A 22 5.19 0.99 -17.95
N ARG A 23 6.21 0.25 -18.37
CA ARG A 23 6.21 -1.22 -18.33
C ARG A 23 6.08 -1.79 -16.92
N ARG A 24 6.65 -1.13 -15.91
CA ARG A 24 6.49 -1.54 -14.50
C ARG A 24 5.08 -1.26 -13.98
N ARG A 25 4.44 -0.17 -14.41
CA ARG A 25 3.05 0.13 -14.06
C ARG A 25 2.10 -0.96 -14.59
N ASP A 26 2.23 -1.31 -15.86
CA ASP A 26 1.33 -2.28 -16.50
C ASP A 26 1.40 -3.65 -15.80
N ARG A 27 2.61 -4.06 -15.37
CA ARG A 27 2.82 -5.31 -14.64
C ARG A 27 2.25 -5.32 -13.23
N LEU A 28 2.25 -4.19 -12.51
CA LEU A 28 1.65 -4.14 -11.16
C LEU A 28 0.13 -3.95 -11.22
N ALA A 29 -0.39 -3.23 -12.23
CA ALA A 29 -1.81 -2.99 -12.38
C ALA A 29 -2.64 -4.27 -12.62
N ASP A 30 -2.03 -5.29 -13.23
CA ASP A 30 -2.64 -6.61 -13.46
C ASP A 30 -2.61 -7.54 -12.23
N GLY A 31 -1.83 -7.22 -11.18
CA GLY A 31 -1.58 -8.13 -10.06
C GLY A 31 -2.17 -7.73 -8.71
N THR A 32 -2.78 -6.55 -8.57
CA THR A 32 -3.22 -6.00 -7.26
C THR A 32 -4.73 -5.77 -7.22
N ASP A 33 -5.45 -6.54 -6.39
CA ASP A 33 -6.89 -6.35 -6.12
C ASP A 33 -7.18 -5.18 -5.16
N ASP A 34 -6.17 -4.68 -4.43
CA ASP A 34 -6.36 -3.60 -3.46
C ASP A 34 -6.36 -2.20 -4.12
N ALA A 35 -7.50 -1.51 -4.01
CA ALA A 35 -7.71 -0.17 -4.55
C ALA A 35 -6.82 0.90 -3.88
N ALA A 36 -6.39 0.69 -2.62
CA ALA A 36 -5.48 1.60 -1.93
C ALA A 36 -4.05 1.52 -2.50
N GLU A 37 -3.59 0.30 -2.76
CA GLU A 37 -2.27 0.03 -3.33
C GLU A 37 -2.15 0.55 -4.77
N ARG A 38 -3.21 0.37 -5.57
CA ARG A 38 -3.31 0.98 -6.92
C ARG A 38 -3.15 2.50 -6.90
N ARG A 39 -3.78 3.20 -5.94
CA ARG A 39 -3.68 4.67 -5.83
C ARG A 39 -2.26 5.12 -5.49
N PHE A 40 -1.60 4.44 -4.54
CA PHE A 40 -0.23 4.73 -4.18
C PHE A 40 0.73 4.55 -5.37
N LEU A 41 0.57 3.47 -6.14
CA LEU A 41 1.37 3.18 -7.32
C LEU A 41 1.15 4.18 -8.45
N VAL A 42 -0.09 4.61 -8.70
CA VAL A 42 -0.41 5.65 -9.69
C VAL A 42 0.22 6.98 -9.31
N GLU A 43 0.13 7.37 -8.04
CA GLU A 43 0.78 8.60 -7.56
C GLU A 43 2.31 8.49 -7.64
N GLN A 44 2.90 7.35 -7.27
CA GLN A 44 4.34 7.12 -7.39
C GLN A 44 4.82 7.16 -8.85
N TYR A 45 4.02 6.61 -9.77
CA TYR A 45 4.26 6.67 -11.20
C TYR A 45 4.19 8.10 -11.74
N ALA A 46 3.15 8.86 -11.38
CA ALA A 46 2.99 10.26 -11.80
C ALA A 46 4.18 11.12 -11.37
N ARG A 47 4.69 10.89 -10.16
CA ARG A 47 5.84 11.64 -9.63
C ARG A 47 7.15 11.32 -10.35
N ARG A 48 7.40 10.04 -10.60
CA ARG A 48 8.62 9.60 -11.30
C ARG A 48 8.60 9.98 -12.78
N SER A 49 7.44 9.93 -13.44
CA SER A 49 7.29 10.32 -14.85
C SER A 49 7.44 11.82 -15.07
N ILE A 50 7.00 12.67 -14.14
CA ILE A 50 7.22 14.13 -14.22
C ILE A 50 8.71 14.44 -14.20
N ALA A 51 9.46 13.91 -13.22
CA ALA A 51 10.90 14.17 -13.11
C ALA A 51 11.68 13.70 -14.33
N THR A 52 11.38 12.50 -14.86
CA THR A 52 12.04 12.01 -16.09
C THR A 52 11.67 12.83 -17.32
N THR A 53 10.43 13.32 -17.42
CA THR A 53 10.02 14.22 -18.51
C THR A 53 10.77 15.56 -18.42
N LEU A 54 10.93 16.13 -17.22
CA LEU A 54 11.68 17.37 -17.03
C LEU A 54 13.15 17.19 -17.44
N ILE A 55 13.78 16.07 -17.07
CA ILE A 55 15.15 15.75 -17.50
C ILE A 55 15.25 15.63 -19.03
N GLY A 56 14.27 15.00 -19.68
CA GLY A 56 14.21 14.92 -21.13
C GLY A 56 14.09 16.29 -21.81
N LEU A 57 13.27 17.19 -21.25
CA LEU A 57 13.14 18.57 -21.74
C LEU A 57 14.44 19.37 -21.61
N VAL A 58 15.21 19.15 -20.54
CA VAL A 58 16.55 19.75 -20.39
C VAL A 58 17.50 19.25 -21.48
N GLY A 59 17.51 17.94 -21.77
CA GLY A 59 18.32 17.40 -22.86
C GLY A 59 17.97 18.02 -24.22
N LEU A 60 16.68 18.25 -24.47
CA LEU A 60 16.19 18.87 -25.70
C LEU A 60 16.56 20.36 -25.79
N ALA A 61 16.49 21.09 -24.67
CA ALA A 61 16.95 22.47 -24.56
C ALA A 61 18.45 22.60 -24.85
N VAL A 62 19.29 21.68 -24.33
CA VAL A 62 20.73 21.65 -24.59
C VAL A 62 21.03 21.43 -26.08
N MET A 63 20.29 20.53 -26.76
CA MET A 63 20.41 20.37 -28.21
C MET A 63 19.95 21.62 -28.97
N GLY A 64 18.91 22.30 -28.47
CA GLY A 64 18.36 23.52 -29.06
C GLY A 64 19.34 24.70 -29.05
N ILE A 65 20.13 24.86 -27.98
CA ILE A 65 21.18 25.90 -27.89
C ILE A 65 22.26 25.67 -28.95
N GLU A 66 22.69 24.43 -29.15
CA GLU A 66 23.73 24.11 -30.15
C GLU A 66 23.22 24.30 -31.59
N ALA A 67 21.92 24.08 -31.84
CA ALA A 67 21.30 24.26 -33.15
C ALA A 67 20.97 25.73 -33.45
N SER A 68 20.83 26.54 -32.40
CA SER A 68 20.57 27.97 -32.49
C SER A 68 21.78 28.73 -33.01
N ARG A 69 21.52 29.77 -33.80
CA ARG A 69 22.52 30.77 -34.21
C ARG A 69 22.18 32.17 -33.67
N VAL A 70 21.16 32.27 -32.83
CA VAL A 70 20.58 33.54 -32.39
C VAL A 70 20.76 33.65 -30.87
N PRO A 71 21.58 34.60 -30.38
CA PRO A 71 21.94 34.67 -28.95
C PRO A 71 20.74 34.97 -28.04
N LEU A 72 19.73 35.68 -28.55
CA LEU A 72 18.48 35.92 -27.80
C LEU A 72 17.69 34.61 -27.58
N LEU A 73 17.70 33.71 -28.57
CA LEU A 73 17.05 32.41 -28.45
C LEU A 73 17.77 31.57 -27.40
N ASP A 74 19.10 31.60 -27.37
CA ASP A 74 19.91 30.89 -26.37
C ASP A 74 19.59 31.38 -24.96
N ALA A 75 19.50 32.71 -24.77
CA ALA A 75 19.13 33.29 -23.48
C ALA A 75 17.71 32.87 -23.04
N LEU A 76 16.76 32.82 -23.98
CA LEU A 76 15.40 32.34 -23.71
C LEU A 76 15.37 30.85 -23.35
N ILE A 77 16.13 30.01 -24.07
CA ILE A 77 16.25 28.57 -23.77
C ILE A 77 16.88 28.37 -22.39
N LEU A 78 17.92 29.15 -22.05
CA LEU A 78 18.56 29.10 -20.75
C LEU A 78 17.60 29.53 -19.62
N ALA A 79 16.85 30.60 -19.82
CA ALA A 79 15.84 31.07 -18.87
C ALA A 79 14.73 30.03 -18.65
N ALA A 80 14.25 29.41 -19.74
CA ALA A 80 13.28 28.33 -19.67
C ALA A 80 13.85 27.11 -18.90
N MET A 81 15.11 26.74 -19.16
CA MET A 81 15.79 25.65 -18.46
C MET A 81 15.91 25.94 -16.95
N PHE A 82 16.28 27.16 -16.56
CA PHE A 82 16.34 27.58 -15.15
C PHE A 82 14.98 27.52 -14.47
N LEU A 83 13.92 28.01 -15.13
CA LEU A 83 12.56 27.93 -14.60
C LEU A 83 12.15 26.46 -14.39
N LEU A 84 12.47 25.61 -15.36
CA LEU A 84 12.16 24.18 -15.33
C LEU A 84 12.90 23.47 -14.17
N LEU A 85 14.19 23.76 -13.97
CA LEU A 85 14.97 23.32 -12.81
C LEU A 85 14.38 23.83 -11.48
N ALA A 86 13.92 25.08 -11.42
CA ALA A 86 13.31 25.66 -10.23
C ALA A 86 11.97 24.99 -9.84
N THR A 87 11.25 24.37 -10.79
CA THR A 87 10.03 23.62 -10.48
C THR A 87 10.30 22.28 -9.79
N ILE A 88 11.46 21.65 -10.00
CA ILE A 88 11.83 20.36 -9.41
C ILE A 88 11.70 20.36 -7.87
N PRO A 89 12.32 21.30 -7.12
CA PRO A 89 12.20 21.32 -5.66
C PRO A 89 10.78 21.63 -5.19
N ILE A 90 10.00 22.40 -5.95
CA ILE A 90 8.59 22.69 -5.63
C ILE A 90 7.78 21.39 -5.70
N PHE A 91 7.96 20.60 -6.76
CA PHE A 91 7.33 19.29 -6.89
C PHE A 91 7.80 18.32 -5.80
N ALA A 92 9.09 18.30 -5.45
CA ALA A 92 9.60 17.48 -4.35
C ALA A 92 9.01 17.85 -2.98
N LEU A 93 8.80 19.15 -2.71
CA LEU A 93 8.17 19.63 -1.48
C LEU A 93 6.68 19.28 -1.42
N LEU A 94 5.96 19.45 -2.53
CA LEU A 94 4.57 19.02 -2.64
C LEU A 94 4.44 17.51 -2.41
N ASP A 95 5.42 16.75 -2.90
CA ASP A 95 5.47 15.30 -2.73
C ASP A 95 5.64 14.88 -1.27
N LEU A 96 6.63 15.47 -0.56
CA LEU A 96 6.81 15.30 0.89
C LEU A 96 5.55 15.61 1.70
N ARG A 97 4.80 16.64 1.27
CA ARG A 97 3.54 17.03 1.90
C ARG A 97 2.44 16.00 1.66
N ALA A 98 2.38 15.42 0.47
CA ALA A 98 1.46 14.35 0.12
C ALA A 98 1.77 13.06 0.92
N THR A 99 3.05 12.69 1.05
CA THR A 99 3.47 11.52 1.85
C THR A 99 3.11 11.70 3.32
N ARG A 100 3.33 12.89 3.89
CA ARG A 100 2.95 13.19 5.29
C ARG A 100 1.43 13.12 5.52
N ARG A 101 0.62 13.53 4.55
CA ARG A 101 -0.85 13.42 4.63
C ARG A 101 -1.34 11.98 4.57
N HIS A 102 -0.66 11.12 3.82
CA HIS A 102 -1.00 9.71 3.70
C HIS A 102 -0.62 8.90 4.95
N PHE A 103 0.55 9.17 5.54
CA PHE A 103 0.99 8.52 6.79
C PHE A 103 0.09 8.86 7.99
N LYS A 104 -0.41 10.10 8.07
CA LYS A 104 -1.31 10.50 9.16
C LYS A 104 -2.64 9.71 9.17
N ARG A 105 -3.11 9.24 8.00
CA ARG A 105 -4.31 8.39 7.90
C ARG A 105 -4.04 6.90 8.17
N HIS A 106 -2.82 6.40 7.91
CA HIS A 106 -2.49 5.00 8.23
C HIS A 106 -2.28 4.77 9.72
N ASP A 107 -1.77 5.75 10.46
CA ASP A 107 -1.60 5.64 11.92
C ASP A 107 -2.95 5.53 12.66
N GLU A 108 -3.99 6.19 12.15
CA GLU A 108 -5.34 6.10 12.71
C GLU A 108 -6.01 4.75 12.38
N GLY A 109 -5.88 4.27 11.14
CA GLY A 109 -6.42 2.98 10.72
C GLY A 109 -5.79 1.78 11.43
N VAL A 110 -4.46 1.78 11.59
CA VAL A 110 -3.74 0.74 12.33
C VAL A 110 -4.14 0.76 13.80
N ARG A 111 -4.21 1.94 14.45
CA ARG A 111 -4.66 2.04 15.84
C ARG A 111 -6.09 1.54 16.05
N HIS A 112 -6.99 1.75 15.09
CA HIS A 112 -8.35 1.21 15.15
C HIS A 112 -8.38 -0.31 14.97
N ALA A 113 -7.61 -0.86 14.03
CA ALA A 113 -7.49 -2.31 13.83
C ALA A 113 -6.85 -3.01 15.03
N THR A 114 -5.79 -2.44 15.62
CA THR A 114 -5.15 -2.97 16.83
C THR A 114 -6.08 -2.93 18.03
N ARG A 115 -6.88 -1.87 18.19
CA ARG A 115 -7.90 -1.80 19.24
C ARG A 115 -9.00 -2.86 19.07
N GLY A 116 -9.49 -3.06 17.84
CA GLY A 116 -10.47 -4.11 17.55
C GLY A 116 -9.95 -5.51 17.89
N LEU A 117 -8.70 -5.81 17.52
CA LEU A 117 -8.06 -7.10 17.85
C LEU A 117 -7.85 -7.30 19.35
N ILE A 118 -7.49 -6.24 20.10
CA ILE A 118 -7.33 -6.31 21.56
C ILE A 118 -8.68 -6.55 22.25
N ASP A 119 -9.75 -5.91 21.77
CA ASP A 119 -11.10 -6.09 22.32
C ASP A 119 -11.64 -7.49 22.03
N GLU A 120 -11.40 -8.04 20.84
CA GLU A 120 -11.70 -9.45 20.53
C GLU A 120 -10.91 -10.41 21.42
N LEU A 121 -9.62 -10.15 21.66
CA LEU A 121 -8.79 -10.98 22.54
C LEU A 121 -9.35 -11.01 23.97
N LYS A 122 -9.74 -9.85 24.51
CA LYS A 122 -10.36 -9.75 25.85
C LYS A 122 -11.70 -10.49 25.91
N ARG A 123 -12.48 -10.44 24.84
CA ARG A 123 -13.78 -11.14 24.76
C ARG A 123 -13.60 -12.66 24.79
N ILE A 124 -12.59 -13.16 24.06
CA ILE A 124 -12.23 -14.59 24.04
C ILE A 124 -11.71 -15.02 25.41
N GLU A 125 -10.87 -14.21 26.05
CA GLU A 125 -10.33 -14.48 27.39
C GLU A 125 -11.44 -14.53 28.45
N GLN A 126 -12.39 -13.60 28.40
CA GLN A 126 -13.55 -13.59 29.30
C GLN A 126 -14.45 -14.82 29.08
N ALA A 127 -14.75 -15.17 27.83
CA ALA A 127 -15.53 -16.37 27.51
C ALA A 127 -14.83 -17.67 27.95
N ALA A 128 -13.49 -17.73 27.86
CA ALA A 128 -12.70 -18.85 28.33
C ALA A 128 -12.66 -18.95 29.86
N LEU A 129 -12.59 -17.82 30.57
CA LEU A 129 -12.66 -17.75 32.02
C LEU A 129 -14.04 -18.16 32.55
N GLU A 130 -15.11 -17.72 31.90
CA GLU A 130 -16.49 -18.11 32.25
C GLU A 130 -16.72 -19.61 32.06
N ARG A 131 -16.20 -20.21 30.98
CA ARG A 131 -16.23 -21.67 30.79
C ARG A 131 -15.52 -22.42 31.90
N ARG A 132 -14.29 -21.99 32.26
CA ARG A 132 -13.54 -22.60 33.38
C ARG A 132 -14.21 -22.41 34.74
N ARG A 133 -14.93 -21.30 34.94
CA ARG A 133 -15.70 -21.06 36.17
C ARG A 133 -16.95 -21.94 36.22
N GLY A 134 -17.65 -22.08 35.09
CA GLY A 134 -18.81 -22.95 34.93
C GLY A 134 -18.48 -24.42 35.19
N GLU A 135 -17.37 -24.92 34.67
CA GLU A 135 -16.87 -26.29 34.93
C GLU A 135 -16.55 -26.53 36.41
N ARG A 136 -15.97 -25.53 37.12
CA ARG A 136 -15.70 -25.63 38.56
C ARG A 136 -16.95 -25.65 39.44
N THR A 137 -18.04 -25.02 39.00
CA THR A 137 -19.34 -25.07 39.71
C THR A 137 -20.21 -26.26 39.30
N GLY A 138 -19.99 -26.83 38.12
CA GLY A 138 -20.73 -28.00 37.62
C GLY A 138 -20.27 -29.34 38.21
N ASP A 139 -19.01 -29.44 38.68
CA ASP A 139 -18.41 -30.68 39.18
C ASP A 139 -18.60 -30.88 40.71
N GLY A 140 -19.37 -30.01 41.37
CA GLY A 140 -19.63 -30.05 42.81
C GLY A 140 -20.95 -30.72 43.24
N SER A 141 -21.76 -31.22 42.29
CA SER A 141 -23.13 -31.71 42.57
C SER A 141 -23.36 -33.16 42.10
N SER A 142 -22.36 -34.03 42.15
CA SER A 142 -22.52 -35.46 41.84
C SER A 142 -21.69 -36.36 42.75
N THR A 143 -21.90 -36.25 44.06
CA THR A 143 -21.55 -37.32 45.01
C THR A 143 -22.44 -37.22 46.24
N ALA A 144 -23.53 -38.00 46.26
CA ALA A 144 -24.06 -38.74 47.42
C ALA A 144 -25.55 -39.06 47.23
N THR A 145 -25.87 -40.21 46.62
CA THR A 145 -26.78 -41.22 47.20
C THR A 145 -26.79 -42.45 46.29
N GLY A 146 -25.96 -43.43 46.66
CA GLY A 146 -26.14 -44.81 46.23
C GLY A 146 -26.70 -45.59 47.41
N GLU A 147 -27.93 -46.07 47.27
CA GLU A 147 -28.64 -47.12 48.03
C GLU A 147 -29.98 -47.22 47.30
N GLY A 148 -30.17 -48.14 46.35
CA GLY A 148 -30.29 -49.58 46.56
C GLY A 148 -31.79 -49.91 46.57
N ASP A 149 -32.33 -50.51 45.52
CA ASP A 149 -33.05 -51.78 45.63
C ASP A 149 -33.43 -52.37 44.26
N SER A 150 -33.57 -53.67 44.29
CA SER A 150 -33.79 -54.62 43.20
C SER A 150 -35.29 -54.78 42.94
N GLN A 151 -35.71 -54.92 41.68
CA GLN A 151 -36.85 -55.74 41.21
C GLN A 151 -37.04 -55.51 39.70
N GLU A 152 -36.61 -56.43 38.84
CA GLU A 152 -37.40 -57.58 38.38
C GLU A 152 -38.69 -57.16 37.64
N SER A 153 -38.71 -57.30 36.31
CA SER A 153 -39.69 -58.14 35.59
C SER A 153 -39.79 -57.76 34.10
N SER A 154 -39.26 -58.66 33.28
CA SER A 154 -39.93 -59.27 32.11
C SER A 154 -40.47 -58.42 30.94
N ARG A 155 -40.10 -58.91 29.74
CA ARG A 155 -40.80 -58.87 28.43
C ARG A 155 -40.83 -57.52 27.70
N ALA A 156 -40.74 -57.45 26.38
CA ALA A 156 -40.49 -58.41 25.32
C ALA A 156 -40.16 -57.63 24.04
N ARG A 157 -39.48 -58.31 23.10
CA ARG A 157 -39.42 -58.00 21.66
C ARG A 157 -40.72 -57.40 21.11
N GLN A 158 -40.58 -56.39 20.25
CA GLN A 158 -40.88 -56.53 18.82
C GLN A 158 -40.32 -55.37 17.96
N PRO A 159 -39.75 -55.66 16.79
CA PRO A 159 -39.45 -54.70 15.73
C PRO A 159 -40.47 -54.80 14.56
N SER A 160 -40.73 -53.68 13.89
CA SER A 160 -41.32 -53.56 12.53
C SER A 160 -41.63 -52.09 12.29
N GLU A 161 -41.36 -51.42 11.18
CA GLU A 161 -40.73 -51.68 9.87
C GLU A 161 -40.28 -50.29 9.35
#